data_AF-A0A5D0CWS9-F1
#
_entry.id   AF-A0A5D0CWS9-F1
#
_cell.length_a   1.000
_cell.length_b   1.000
_cell.length_c   1.000
_cell.angle_alpha   90.00
_cell.angle_beta   90.00
_cell.angle_gamma   90.00
#
_symmetry.space_group_name_H-M   'P 1'
#
loop_
_entity.id
_entity.type
_entity.pdbx_description
1 polymer ?
#
loop_
_entity_poly.entity_id
_entity_poly.type
_entity_poly.pdbx_seq_one_letter_code
_entity_poly.pdbx_strand_id
1 'polypeptide(L)'
;MTFGARMLKTGLAVTLALYVVSWLNLSSPVIAAVASIFAMQPTIYRSWRYLLDQLQTNTLGAVLAMLGGMLFSNEPIAVGLVCILVIMICLKLNMGETIGITLVTVVSVMEASGQWEFALNRFALSLIGIVSAFVINVLVMPPKPKVQYLNQIQETFHQLSLLLRTAVSDEMKETVFRSEKRKLEDKINSLNDKFKLMEEDQKKLKTPKFSDSRQLVVYKQMLKALRKGYGVLDAVEQHYFQAVVRTPEMNREFDQQLEKLIKFHEHIMLKFDDKLKPNNREAEEFERENDEFLRRMLDRYASERVGVLRLSIVSAEMYEYGHQLERLNRLADHRHTAGDS
;
A
#
# COMPACT_ATOMS: atom_id res chain seq x y z
N MET A 1 12.78 8.52 -2.69
CA MET A 1 13.22 7.10 -2.62
C MET A 1 13.39 6.70 -1.16
N THR A 2 12.53 5.83 -0.63
CA THR A 2 12.46 5.42 0.80
C THR A 2 13.17 4.10 1.10
N PHE A 3 13.97 3.58 0.16
CA PHE A 3 14.68 2.31 0.30
C PHE A 3 15.70 2.30 1.46
N GLY A 4 16.18 3.45 1.94
CA GLY A 4 17.21 3.52 2.99
C GLY A 4 16.77 3.06 4.38
N ALA A 5 15.60 3.50 4.86
CA ALA A 5 15.23 3.29 6.26
C ALA A 5 15.04 1.81 6.62
N ARG A 6 14.46 1.00 5.71
CA ARG A 6 14.28 -0.44 5.92
C ARG A 6 15.62 -1.17 5.92
N MET A 7 16.49 -0.88 4.95
CA MET A 7 17.82 -1.50 4.88
C MET A 7 18.65 -1.20 6.12
N LEU A 8 18.67 0.07 6.56
CA LEU A 8 19.39 0.49 7.77
C LEU A 8 18.90 -0.23 9.02
N LYS A 9 17.58 -0.25 9.26
CA LYS A 9 17.04 -0.93 10.44
C LYS A 9 17.24 -2.46 10.38
N THR A 10 17.20 -3.07 9.19
CA THR A 10 17.56 -4.49 9.05
C THR A 10 19.02 -4.74 9.42
N GLY A 11 19.96 -3.92 8.94
CA GLY A 11 21.37 -4.02 9.32
C GLY A 11 21.60 -3.83 10.82
N LEU A 12 20.90 -2.88 11.44
CA LEU A 12 20.94 -2.68 12.90
C LEU A 12 20.35 -3.85 13.68
N ALA A 13 19.26 -4.46 13.19
CA ALA A 13 18.69 -5.67 13.79
C ALA A 13 19.64 -6.86 13.75
N VAL A 14 20.32 -7.07 12.62
CA VAL A 14 21.36 -8.10 12.48
C VAL A 14 22.50 -7.83 13.45
N THR A 15 22.98 -6.59 13.49
CA THR A 15 24.07 -6.18 14.39
C THR A 15 23.70 -6.46 15.85
N LEU A 16 22.51 -6.03 16.28
CA LEU A 16 22.00 -6.28 17.63
C LEU A 16 21.91 -7.79 17.93
N ALA A 17 21.35 -8.58 17.01
CA ALA A 17 21.22 -10.03 17.18
C ALA A 17 22.59 -10.71 17.38
N LEU A 18 23.58 -10.35 16.55
CA LEU A 18 24.94 -10.90 16.63
C LEU A 18 25.62 -10.54 17.95
N TYR A 19 25.49 -9.29 18.41
CA TYR A 19 26.05 -8.87 19.71
C TYR A 19 25.40 -9.60 20.88
N VAL A 20 24.08 -9.77 20.87
CA VAL A 20 23.37 -10.49 21.94
C VAL A 20 23.79 -11.97 21.98
N VAL A 21 23.93 -12.62 20.82
CA VAL A 21 24.40 -14.01 20.74
C VAL A 21 25.83 -14.15 21.27
N SER A 22 26.73 -13.25 20.86
CA SER A 22 28.12 -13.23 21.33
C SER A 22 28.21 -13.04 22.84
N TRP A 23 27.40 -12.12 23.39
CA TRP A 23 27.37 -11.85 24.82
C TRP A 23 26.88 -13.05 25.65
N LEU A 24 25.94 -13.83 25.10
CA LEU A 24 25.42 -15.05 25.73
C LEU A 24 26.31 -16.29 25.46
N ASN A 25 27.42 -16.13 24.74
CA ASN A 25 28.32 -17.23 24.33
C ASN A 25 27.61 -18.39 23.62
N LEU A 26 26.55 -18.09 22.86
CA LEU A 26 25.81 -19.11 22.11
C LEU A 26 26.51 -19.43 20.78
N SER A 27 26.52 -20.71 20.41
CA SER A 27 27.14 -21.17 19.16
C SER A 27 26.27 -20.85 17.94
N SER A 28 26.90 -20.63 16.78
CA SER A 28 26.22 -20.42 15.49
C SER A 28 25.36 -19.12 15.38
N PRO A 29 25.99 -17.94 15.48
CA PRO A 29 25.32 -16.64 15.39
C PRO A 29 24.60 -16.34 14.06
N VAL A 30 24.94 -17.09 13.01
CA VAL A 30 24.33 -16.97 11.68
C VAL A 30 22.80 -17.13 11.74
N ILE A 31 22.27 -18.03 12.58
CA ILE A 31 20.83 -18.23 12.66
C ILE A 31 20.11 -17.02 13.24
N ALA A 32 20.66 -16.39 14.26
CA ALA A 32 20.07 -15.17 14.82
C ALA A 32 20.08 -14.03 13.80
N ALA A 33 21.15 -13.90 13.02
CA ALA A 33 21.23 -12.94 11.92
C ALA A 33 20.14 -13.21 10.86
N VAL A 34 20.04 -14.45 10.36
CA VAL A 34 19.03 -14.83 9.38
C VAL A 34 17.61 -14.59 9.92
N ALA A 35 17.34 -15.00 11.15
CA ALA A 35 16.04 -14.80 11.79
C ALA A 35 15.68 -13.31 11.91
N SER A 36 16.65 -12.45 12.26
CA SER A 36 16.42 -11.00 12.34
C SER A 36 16.08 -10.36 10.98
N ILE A 37 16.65 -10.87 9.88
CA ILE A 37 16.36 -10.38 8.52
C ILE A 37 14.92 -10.70 8.14
N PHE A 38 14.51 -11.96 8.33
CA PHE A 38 13.16 -12.42 7.99
C PHE A 38 12.08 -11.84 8.92
N ALA A 39 12.42 -11.52 10.17
CA ALA A 39 11.50 -10.92 11.13
C ALA A 39 11.22 -9.41 10.90
N MET A 40 11.90 -8.77 9.95
CA MET A 40 11.70 -7.34 9.68
C MET A 40 10.41 -7.06 8.88
N GLN A 41 9.33 -6.73 9.60
CA GLN A 41 8.00 -6.49 9.04
C GLN A 41 7.72 -5.01 8.71
N PRO A 42 6.76 -4.73 7.79
CA PRO A 42 6.45 -3.36 7.36
C PRO A 42 5.68 -2.54 8.41
N THR A 43 4.99 -3.20 9.36
CA THR A 43 4.23 -2.55 10.44
C THR A 43 4.55 -3.17 11.79
N ILE A 44 4.38 -2.41 12.87
CA ILE A 44 4.61 -2.88 14.25
C ILE A 44 3.64 -4.01 14.59
N TYR A 45 2.37 -3.89 14.15
CA TYR A 45 1.36 -4.93 14.35
C TYR A 45 1.79 -6.26 13.73
N ARG A 46 2.28 -6.24 12.46
CA ARG A 46 2.81 -7.44 11.82
C ARG A 46 4.06 -7.97 12.52
N SER A 47 4.99 -7.12 12.97
CA SER A 47 6.15 -7.58 13.74
C SER A 47 5.76 -8.30 15.03
N TRP A 48 4.77 -7.78 15.76
CA TRP A 48 4.28 -8.42 16.98
C TRP A 48 3.60 -9.76 16.69
N ARG A 49 2.71 -9.78 15.69
CA ARG A 49 2.04 -11.01 15.28
C ARG A 49 3.04 -12.05 14.78
N TYR A 50 4.00 -11.63 13.96
CA TYR A 50 5.07 -12.49 13.46
C TYR A 50 5.87 -13.13 14.59
N LEU A 51 6.19 -12.36 15.64
CA LEU A 51 6.88 -12.90 16.82
C LEU A 51 6.05 -14.00 17.50
N LEU A 52 4.76 -13.76 17.75
CA LEU A 52 3.88 -14.75 18.35
C LEU A 52 3.69 -15.99 17.46
N ASP A 53 3.54 -15.76 16.16
CA ASP A 53 3.33 -16.82 15.20
C ASP A 53 4.59 -17.71 15.11
N GLN A 54 5.77 -17.08 15.09
CA GLN A 54 7.05 -17.77 15.02
C GLN A 54 7.35 -18.54 16.30
N LEU A 55 6.94 -18.07 17.49
CA LEU A 55 7.02 -18.86 18.71
C LEU A 55 6.28 -20.19 18.56
N GLN A 56 5.05 -20.16 18.04
CA GLN A 56 4.24 -21.38 17.87
C GLN A 56 4.80 -22.30 16.78
N THR A 57 5.06 -21.78 15.58
CA THR A 57 5.52 -22.62 14.47
C THR A 57 6.93 -23.14 14.68
N ASN A 58 7.83 -22.36 15.29
CA ASN A 58 9.19 -22.80 15.55
C ASN A 58 9.22 -23.89 16.63
N THR A 59 8.43 -23.77 17.69
CA THR A 59 8.29 -24.84 18.70
C THR A 59 7.71 -26.10 18.06
N LEU A 60 6.65 -25.97 17.26
CA LEU A 60 6.01 -27.11 16.59
C LEU A 60 6.97 -27.77 15.59
N GLY A 61 7.71 -26.98 14.80
CA GLY A 61 8.73 -27.45 13.87
C GLY A 61 9.86 -28.19 14.58
N ALA A 62 10.38 -27.65 15.69
CA ALA A 62 11.40 -28.31 16.48
C ALA A 62 10.92 -29.66 17.05
N VAL A 63 9.69 -29.72 17.58
CA VAL A 63 9.09 -30.97 18.10
C VAL A 63 8.95 -32.01 16.99
N LEU A 64 8.41 -31.63 15.84
CA LEU A 64 8.26 -32.54 14.70
C LEU A 64 9.60 -32.99 14.13
N ALA A 65 10.62 -32.11 14.13
CA ALA A 65 11.97 -32.44 13.70
C ALA A 65 12.64 -33.45 14.64
N MET A 66 12.45 -33.31 15.95
CA MET A 66 12.96 -34.29 16.93
C MET A 66 12.29 -35.65 16.76
N LEU A 67 10.96 -35.69 16.62
CA LEU A 67 10.23 -36.94 16.34
C LEU A 67 10.69 -37.55 15.01
N GLY A 68 10.86 -36.72 13.97
CA GLY A 68 11.35 -37.12 12.67
C GLY A 68 12.74 -37.75 12.74
N GLY A 69 13.69 -37.12 13.44
CA GLY A 69 15.05 -37.63 13.60
C GLY A 69 15.17 -38.88 14.48
N MET A 70 14.19 -39.14 15.35
CA MET A 70 14.11 -40.38 16.13
C MET A 70 13.49 -41.54 15.35
N LEU A 71 12.43 -41.26 14.57
CA LEU A 71 11.67 -42.27 13.84
C LEU A 71 12.31 -42.64 12.50
N PHE A 72 12.97 -41.67 11.88
CA PHE A 72 13.64 -41.83 10.60
C PHE A 72 15.13 -41.56 10.79
N SER A 73 15.97 -42.40 10.20
CA SER A 73 17.39 -42.08 10.03
C SER A 73 17.54 -40.74 9.31
N ASN A 74 18.70 -40.09 9.46
CA ASN A 74 18.97 -38.74 8.97
C ASN A 74 19.13 -38.64 7.43
N GLU A 75 18.39 -39.46 6.70
CA GLU A 75 18.35 -39.50 5.25
C GLU A 75 17.69 -38.23 4.70
N PRO A 76 18.23 -37.62 3.63
CA PRO A 76 17.68 -36.41 3.03
C PRO A 76 16.19 -36.51 2.67
N ILE A 77 15.72 -37.71 2.29
CA ILE A 77 14.31 -37.97 1.98
C ILE A 77 13.42 -37.79 3.23
N ALA A 78 13.87 -38.25 4.40
CA ALA A 78 13.13 -38.11 5.64
C ALA A 78 12.99 -36.64 6.05
N VAL A 79 14.08 -35.86 5.92
CA VAL A 79 14.06 -34.40 6.17
C VAL A 79 13.06 -33.71 5.26
N GLY A 80 13.05 -34.06 3.97
CA GLY A 80 12.09 -33.53 3.00
C GLY A 80 10.63 -33.81 3.39
N LEU A 81 10.32 -35.03 3.82
CA LEU A 81 8.98 -35.42 4.24
C LEU A 81 8.52 -34.65 5.49
N VAL A 82 9.39 -34.51 6.50
CA VAL A 82 9.07 -33.72 7.70
C VAL A 82 8.84 -32.26 7.36
N CYS A 83 9.65 -31.67 6.46
CA CYS A 83 9.45 -30.32 5.97
C CYS A 83 8.07 -30.15 5.29
N ILE A 84 7.66 -31.09 4.43
CA ILE A 84 6.33 -31.07 3.79
C ILE A 84 5.21 -31.09 4.84
N LEU A 85 5.32 -31.95 5.85
CA LEU A 85 4.35 -32.02 6.95
C LEU A 85 4.27 -30.71 7.72
N VAL A 86 5.41 -30.11 8.05
CA VAL A 86 5.48 -28.82 8.75
C VAL A 86 4.87 -27.70 7.91
N ILE A 87 5.14 -27.65 6.60
CA ILE A 87 4.53 -26.68 5.67
C ILE A 87 3.02 -26.81 5.70
N MET A 88 2.50 -28.05 5.58
CA MET A 88 1.07 -28.32 5.59
C MET A 88 0.40 -27.83 6.88
N ILE A 89 1.04 -28.07 8.03
CA ILE A 89 0.55 -27.61 9.33
C ILE A 89 0.59 -26.08 9.43
N CYS A 90 1.69 -25.44 9.03
CA CYS A 90 1.81 -23.97 9.07
C CYS A 90 0.77 -23.29 8.18
N LEU A 91 0.50 -23.82 6.98
CA LEU A 91 -0.54 -23.32 6.10
C LEU A 91 -1.94 -23.51 6.70
N LYS A 92 -2.21 -24.67 7.31
CA LYS A 92 -3.49 -24.94 7.99
C LYS A 92 -3.74 -23.99 9.17
N LEU A 93 -2.68 -23.54 9.84
CA LEU A 93 -2.76 -22.55 10.93
C LEU A 93 -2.80 -21.08 10.43
N ASN A 94 -2.77 -20.85 9.12
CA ASN A 94 -2.66 -19.51 8.50
C ASN A 94 -1.38 -18.75 8.87
N MET A 95 -0.26 -19.47 9.06
CA MET A 95 1.04 -18.94 9.49
C MET A 95 2.07 -19.08 8.36
N GLY A 96 1.68 -18.74 7.13
CA GLY A 96 2.54 -18.89 5.95
C GLY A 96 3.82 -18.06 6.01
N GLU A 97 3.79 -16.91 6.67
CA GLU A 97 4.94 -15.98 6.77
C GLU A 97 6.11 -16.56 7.59
N THR A 98 5.86 -17.53 8.47
CA THR A 98 6.87 -18.12 9.38
C THR A 98 7.50 -19.41 8.84
N ILE A 99 7.03 -19.91 7.69
CA ILE A 99 7.48 -21.19 7.10
C ILE A 99 8.99 -21.18 6.87
N GLY A 100 9.54 -20.09 6.31
CA GLY A 100 10.96 -20.01 5.96
C GLY A 100 11.89 -20.27 7.16
N ILE A 101 11.74 -19.52 8.26
CA ILE A 101 12.55 -19.72 9.47
C ILE A 101 12.26 -21.08 10.11
N THR A 102 10.99 -21.50 10.13
CA THR A 102 10.59 -22.79 10.73
C THR A 102 11.26 -23.97 10.03
N LEU A 103 11.35 -23.94 8.69
CA LEU A 103 12.04 -24.97 7.91
C LEU A 103 13.55 -24.99 8.17
N VAL A 104 14.19 -23.81 8.31
CA VAL A 104 15.60 -23.73 8.71
C VAL A 104 15.83 -24.45 10.05
N THR A 105 14.92 -24.26 11.01
CA THR A 105 14.97 -24.98 12.29
C THR A 105 14.80 -26.49 12.11
N VAL A 106 13.81 -26.93 11.33
CA VAL A 106 13.57 -28.37 11.10
C VAL A 106 14.79 -29.05 10.50
N VAL A 107 15.35 -28.48 9.42
CA VAL A 107 16.54 -29.03 8.77
C VAL A 107 17.72 -29.08 9.74
N SER A 108 17.97 -27.99 10.47
CA SER A 108 19.08 -27.93 11.42
C SER A 108 18.93 -28.96 12.56
N VAL A 109 17.73 -29.11 13.12
CA VAL A 109 17.47 -30.04 14.24
C VAL A 109 17.57 -31.48 13.79
N MET A 110 17.08 -31.82 12.60
CA MET A 110 17.22 -33.16 12.05
C MET A 110 18.69 -33.48 11.77
N GLU A 111 19.47 -32.56 11.16
CA GLU A 111 20.91 -32.75 10.94
C GLU A 111 21.67 -33.13 12.22
N ALA A 112 21.31 -32.52 13.36
CA ALA A 112 21.86 -32.86 14.68
C ALA A 112 21.24 -34.13 15.32
N SER A 113 20.65 -35.03 14.53
CA SER A 113 19.98 -36.26 14.96
C SER A 113 18.92 -36.04 16.04
N GLY A 114 18.22 -34.90 16.01
CA GLY A 114 17.13 -34.61 16.95
C GLY A 114 17.58 -34.35 18.39
N GLN A 115 18.85 -34.00 18.63
CA GLN A 115 19.33 -33.69 19.98
C GLN A 115 18.60 -32.48 20.58
N TRP A 116 18.03 -32.68 21.78
CA TRP A 116 17.24 -31.66 22.49
C TRP A 116 18.03 -30.38 22.80
N GLU A 117 19.28 -30.50 23.24
CA GLU A 117 20.14 -29.34 23.53
C GLU A 117 20.39 -28.48 22.29
N PHE A 118 20.58 -29.15 21.14
CA PHE A 118 20.76 -28.47 19.87
C PHE A 118 19.47 -27.77 19.44
N ALA A 119 18.31 -28.42 19.58
CA ALA A 119 17.01 -27.82 19.29
C ALA A 119 16.72 -26.59 20.15
N LEU A 120 17.03 -26.65 21.46
CA LEU A 120 16.91 -25.51 22.37
C LEU A 120 17.82 -24.35 21.98
N ASN A 121 19.09 -24.62 21.65
CA ASN A 121 20.02 -23.59 21.21
C ASN A 121 19.52 -22.92 19.92
N ARG A 122 19.06 -23.70 18.94
CA ARG A 122 18.49 -23.19 17.68
C ARG A 122 17.24 -22.35 17.90
N PHE A 123 16.36 -22.78 18.81
CA PHE A 123 15.18 -22.02 19.20
C PHE A 123 15.56 -20.68 19.82
N ALA A 124 16.52 -20.67 20.76
CA ALA A 124 17.01 -19.45 21.41
C ALA A 124 17.63 -18.46 20.41
N LEU A 125 18.47 -18.93 19.49
CA LEU A 125 19.08 -18.09 18.45
C LEU A 125 18.03 -17.43 17.55
N SER A 126 17.03 -18.21 17.10
CA SER A 126 15.94 -17.69 16.28
C SER A 126 15.15 -16.63 17.05
N LEU A 127 14.82 -16.90 18.32
CA LEU A 127 14.11 -15.96 19.19
C LEU A 127 14.89 -14.66 19.40
N ILE A 128 16.20 -14.74 19.66
CA ILE A 128 17.08 -13.57 19.79
C ILE A 128 17.03 -12.72 18.50
N GLY A 129 17.10 -13.35 17.33
CA GLY A 129 17.01 -12.67 16.05
C GLY A 129 15.67 -11.94 15.86
N ILE A 130 14.56 -12.62 16.13
CA ILE A 130 13.20 -12.09 16.00
C ILE A 130 12.97 -10.93 16.99
N VAL A 131 13.37 -11.11 18.24
CA VAL A 131 13.25 -10.07 19.28
C VAL A 131 14.11 -8.87 18.92
N SER A 132 15.33 -9.07 18.43
CA SER A 132 16.20 -7.97 17.98
C SER A 132 15.57 -7.18 16.83
N ALA A 133 15.00 -7.86 15.84
CA ALA A 133 14.28 -7.23 14.75
C ALA A 133 13.04 -6.47 15.24
N PHE A 134 12.27 -7.05 16.17
CA PHE A 134 11.12 -6.39 16.78
C PHE A 134 11.52 -5.11 17.52
N VAL A 135 12.53 -5.19 18.40
CA VAL A 135 13.05 -4.06 19.17
C VAL A 135 13.51 -2.94 18.23
N ILE A 136 14.31 -3.26 17.22
CA ILE A 136 14.79 -2.27 16.26
C ILE A 136 13.64 -1.70 15.42
N ASN A 137 12.65 -2.51 15.02
CA ASN A 137 11.51 -2.02 14.25
C ASN A 137 10.62 -1.04 15.04
N VAL A 138 10.59 -1.17 16.36
CA VAL A 138 9.84 -0.28 17.25
C VAL A 138 10.64 0.97 17.62
N LEU A 139 11.93 0.81 17.96
CA LEU A 139 12.75 1.91 18.48
C LEU A 139 13.39 2.75 17.37
N VAL A 140 13.83 2.12 16.28
CA VAL A 140 14.58 2.80 15.21
C VAL A 140 13.65 3.11 14.05
N MET A 141 13.23 4.38 13.98
CA MET A 141 12.34 4.91 12.94
C MET A 141 11.04 4.08 12.80
N PRO A 142 10.16 4.12 13.82
CA PRO A 142 8.95 3.31 13.81
C PRO A 142 8.14 3.57 12.53
N PRO A 143 7.64 2.52 11.86
CA PRO A 143 6.91 2.69 10.61
C PRO A 143 5.63 3.49 10.85
N LYS A 144 5.48 4.60 10.14
CA LYS A 144 4.28 5.47 10.16
C LYS A 144 3.51 5.35 8.83
N PRO A 145 2.85 4.20 8.55
CA PRO A 145 2.25 3.93 7.25
C PRO A 145 1.20 4.98 6.86
N LYS A 146 0.39 5.44 7.82
CA LYS A 146 -0.63 6.48 7.62
C LYS A 146 -0.04 7.81 7.10
N VAL A 147 0.98 8.34 7.77
CA VAL A 147 1.63 9.60 7.38
C VAL A 147 2.29 9.46 6.02
N GLN A 148 3.03 8.37 5.81
CA GLN A 148 3.68 8.12 4.53
C GLN A 148 2.66 7.94 3.39
N TYR A 149 1.47 7.39 3.67
CA TYR A 149 0.41 7.23 2.69
C TYR A 149 -0.13 8.59 2.25
N LEU A 150 -0.44 9.46 3.22
CA LEU A 150 -0.93 10.82 2.95
C LEU A 150 0.08 11.65 2.13
N ASN A 151 1.36 11.62 2.50
CA ASN A 151 2.40 12.31 1.73
C ASN A 151 2.47 11.78 0.28
N GLN A 152 2.38 10.47 0.09
CA GLN A 152 2.36 9.87 -1.25
C GLN A 152 1.10 10.27 -2.04
N ILE A 153 -0.07 10.37 -1.39
CA ILE A 153 -1.31 10.88 -2.02
C ILE A 153 -1.08 12.31 -2.52
N GLN A 154 -0.52 13.19 -1.69
CA GLN A 154 -0.25 14.58 -2.07
C GLN A 154 0.74 14.69 -3.23
N GLU A 155 1.86 13.97 -3.18
CA GLU A 155 2.84 13.93 -4.27
C GLU A 155 2.25 13.39 -5.58
N THR A 156 1.39 12.36 -5.48
CA THR A 156 0.73 11.74 -6.63
C THR A 156 -0.32 12.69 -7.22
N PHE A 157 -1.09 13.37 -6.36
CA PHE A 157 -2.03 14.40 -6.78
C PHE A 157 -1.32 15.57 -7.50
N HIS A 158 -0.19 16.04 -6.97
CA HIS A 158 0.56 17.13 -7.59
C HIS A 158 0.97 16.77 -9.03
N GLN A 159 1.52 15.56 -9.24
CA GLN A 159 1.86 15.08 -10.57
C GLN A 159 0.64 14.89 -11.48
N LEU A 160 -0.46 14.35 -10.94
CA LEU A 160 -1.74 14.23 -11.66
C LEU A 160 -2.25 15.61 -12.11
N SER A 161 -2.22 16.60 -11.22
CA SER A 161 -2.70 17.96 -11.50
C SER A 161 -1.91 18.62 -12.63
N LEU A 162 -0.59 18.45 -12.64
CA LEU A 162 0.28 18.96 -13.70
C LEU A 162 -0.09 18.34 -15.05
N LEU A 163 -0.20 17.00 -15.09
CA LEU A 163 -0.54 16.29 -16.32
C LEU A 163 -1.94 16.66 -16.82
N LEU A 164 -2.93 16.80 -15.94
CA LEU A 164 -4.29 17.18 -16.30
C LEU A 164 -4.33 18.58 -16.91
N ARG A 165 -3.59 19.56 -16.36
CA ARG A 165 -3.53 20.92 -16.92
C ARG A 165 -2.95 20.96 -18.33
N THR A 166 -2.01 20.08 -18.63
CA THR A 166 -1.36 20.02 -19.93
C THR A 166 -2.02 19.04 -20.90
N ALA A 167 -3.05 18.31 -20.46
CA ALA A 167 -3.58 17.16 -21.20
C ALA A 167 -4.31 17.55 -22.47
N VAL A 168 -5.03 18.67 -22.47
CA VAL A 168 -5.82 19.15 -23.61
C VAL A 168 -5.10 20.26 -24.38
N SER A 169 -4.26 21.06 -23.71
CA SER A 169 -3.48 22.12 -24.34
C SER A 169 -2.30 21.63 -25.20
N ASP A 170 -1.93 20.34 -25.09
CA ASP A 170 -0.83 19.71 -25.85
C ASP A 170 0.53 20.42 -25.69
N GLU A 171 0.72 21.08 -24.54
CA GLU A 171 1.94 21.84 -24.23
C GLU A 171 3.15 20.94 -23.96
N MET A 172 2.90 19.70 -23.50
CA MET A 172 3.95 18.73 -23.22
C MET A 172 4.27 17.88 -24.45
N LYS A 173 5.56 17.66 -24.71
CA LYS A 173 6.00 16.68 -25.73
C LYS A 173 5.36 15.31 -25.45
N GLU A 174 4.77 14.68 -26.45
CA GLU A 174 4.07 13.38 -26.34
C GLU A 174 4.90 12.30 -25.61
N THR A 175 6.19 12.18 -25.92
CA THR A 175 7.11 11.23 -25.28
C THR A 175 7.31 11.50 -23.79
N VAL A 176 7.36 12.78 -23.41
CA VAL A 176 7.49 13.20 -22.01
C VAL A 176 6.18 12.97 -21.28
N PHE A 177 5.03 13.33 -21.88
CA PHE A 177 3.72 13.10 -21.31
C PHE A 177 3.48 11.61 -21.02
N ARG A 178 3.77 10.73 -21.98
CA ARG A 178 3.65 9.26 -21.80
C ARG A 178 4.55 8.73 -20.70
N SER A 179 5.79 9.22 -20.60
CA SER A 179 6.73 8.82 -19.54
C SER A 179 6.22 9.23 -18.16
N GLU A 180 5.76 10.48 -18.02
CA GLU A 180 5.23 10.99 -16.76
C GLU A 180 3.90 10.33 -16.37
N LYS A 181 3.02 10.04 -17.33
CA LYS A 181 1.78 9.28 -17.11
C LYS A 181 2.07 7.87 -16.58
N ARG A 182 3.05 7.16 -17.14
CA ARG A 182 3.47 5.83 -16.62
C ARG A 182 3.99 5.91 -15.18
N LYS A 183 4.83 6.90 -14.88
CA LYS A 183 5.31 7.13 -13.49
C LYS A 183 4.16 7.41 -12.53
N LEU A 184 3.14 8.15 -12.99
CA LEU A 184 1.94 8.43 -12.20
C LEU A 184 1.14 7.14 -11.93
N GLU A 185 0.97 6.29 -12.94
CA GLU A 185 0.32 4.98 -12.80
C GLU A 185 1.04 4.10 -11.78
N ASP A 186 2.37 4.02 -11.85
CA ASP A 186 3.19 3.27 -10.89
C ASP A 186 3.00 3.78 -9.45
N LYS A 187 2.92 5.10 -9.26
CA LYS A 187 2.64 5.70 -7.94
C LYS A 187 1.25 5.35 -7.42
N ILE A 188 0.22 5.40 -8.27
CA ILE A 188 -1.15 5.02 -7.92
C ILE A 188 -1.23 3.53 -7.55
N ASN A 189 -0.53 2.67 -8.28
CA ASN A 189 -0.44 1.24 -7.97
C ASN A 189 0.28 0.99 -6.63
N SER A 190 1.39 1.68 -6.38
CA SER A 190 2.09 1.61 -5.09
C SER A 190 1.22 2.06 -3.91
N LEU A 191 0.44 3.13 -4.09
CA LEU A 191 -0.56 3.57 -3.11
C LEU A 191 -1.62 2.49 -2.87
N ASN A 192 -2.13 1.84 -3.91
CA ASN A 192 -3.09 0.77 -3.75
C ASN A 192 -2.56 -0.42 -2.94
N ASP A 193 -1.33 -0.83 -3.18
CA ASP A 193 -0.72 -1.95 -2.44
C ASP A 193 -0.52 -1.60 -0.97
N LYS A 194 -0.10 -0.37 -0.69
CA LYS A 194 0.02 0.14 0.68
C LYS A 194 -1.34 0.26 1.37
N PHE A 195 -2.38 0.67 0.66
CA PHE A 195 -3.74 0.70 1.18
C PHE A 195 -4.22 -0.70 1.56
N LYS A 196 -4.04 -1.70 0.68
CA LYS A 196 -4.38 -3.09 0.96
C LYS A 196 -3.69 -3.61 2.21
N LEU A 197 -2.38 -3.32 2.36
CA LEU A 197 -1.63 -3.69 3.57
C LEU A 197 -2.27 -3.12 4.84
N MET A 198 -2.65 -1.84 4.82
CA MET A 198 -3.30 -1.17 5.96
C MET A 198 -4.71 -1.70 6.23
N GLU A 199 -5.46 -2.02 5.19
CA GLU A 199 -6.79 -2.62 5.30
C GLU A 199 -6.73 -4.02 5.90
N GLU A 200 -5.77 -4.85 5.48
CA GLU A 200 -5.52 -6.18 6.04
C GLU A 200 -5.13 -6.12 7.52
N ASP A 201 -4.24 -5.20 7.88
CA ASP A 201 -3.80 -5.02 9.27
C ASP A 201 -5.00 -4.65 10.15
N GLN A 202 -5.90 -3.78 9.69
CA GLN A 202 -7.11 -3.45 10.43
C GLN A 202 -8.07 -4.63 10.55
N LYS A 203 -8.32 -5.39 9.48
CA LYS A 203 -9.24 -6.56 9.51
C LYS A 203 -8.78 -7.64 10.49
N LYS A 204 -7.48 -7.73 10.74
CA LYS A 204 -6.88 -8.69 11.69
C LYS A 204 -6.97 -8.21 13.15
N LEU A 205 -7.37 -6.96 13.42
CA LEU A 205 -7.64 -6.48 14.78
C LEU A 205 -8.99 -7.00 15.27
N LYS A 206 -9.02 -7.58 16.48
CA LYS A 206 -10.26 -8.12 17.09
C LYS A 206 -11.32 -7.04 17.34
N THR A 207 -10.90 -5.81 17.62
CA THR A 207 -11.78 -4.66 17.89
C THR A 207 -11.17 -3.41 17.25
N PRO A 208 -11.44 -3.13 15.96
CA PRO A 208 -10.96 -1.91 15.33
C PRO A 208 -11.63 -0.70 15.98
N LYS A 209 -10.86 0.34 16.29
CA LYS A 209 -11.44 1.60 16.76
C LYS A 209 -12.25 2.22 15.63
N PHE A 210 -13.44 2.74 15.93
CA PHE A 210 -14.31 3.40 14.95
C PHE A 210 -13.59 4.51 14.16
N SER A 211 -12.74 5.28 14.84
CA SER A 211 -11.89 6.31 14.23
C SER A 211 -10.97 5.75 13.14
N ASP A 212 -10.39 4.57 13.34
CA ASP A 212 -9.49 3.93 12.38
C ASP A 212 -10.26 3.42 11.15
N SER A 213 -11.47 2.87 11.32
CA SER A 213 -12.31 2.41 10.21
C SER A 213 -12.75 3.58 9.34
N ARG A 214 -13.18 4.68 9.96
CA ARG A 214 -13.52 5.91 9.24
C ARG A 214 -12.34 6.47 8.45
N GLN A 215 -11.14 6.43 9.02
CA GLN A 215 -9.93 6.91 8.36
C GLN A 215 -9.56 6.09 7.12
N LEU A 216 -9.74 4.76 7.14
CA LEU A 216 -9.55 3.93 5.95
C LEU A 216 -10.55 4.23 4.84
N VAL A 217 -11.80 4.56 5.18
CA VAL A 217 -12.80 4.99 4.17
C VAL A 217 -12.33 6.25 3.45
N VAL A 218 -11.78 7.23 4.19
CA VAL A 218 -11.19 8.44 3.61
C VAL A 218 -10.04 8.10 2.66
N TYR A 219 -9.08 7.26 3.09
CA TYR A 219 -7.95 6.86 2.26
C TYR A 219 -8.37 6.14 0.99
N LYS A 220 -9.36 5.25 1.09
CA LYS A 220 -9.95 4.56 -0.06
C LYS A 220 -10.54 5.56 -1.06
N GLN A 221 -11.26 6.57 -0.58
CA GLN A 221 -11.87 7.57 -1.44
C GLN A 221 -10.83 8.51 -2.09
N MET A 222 -9.76 8.88 -1.37
CA MET A 222 -8.63 9.63 -1.94
C MET A 222 -7.98 8.87 -3.09
N LEU A 223 -7.68 7.58 -2.90
CA LEU A 223 -7.13 6.73 -3.96
C LEU A 223 -8.09 6.59 -5.15
N LYS A 224 -9.40 6.49 -4.88
CA LYS A 224 -10.43 6.42 -5.92
C LYS A 224 -10.47 7.71 -6.76
N ALA A 225 -10.37 8.87 -6.11
CA ALA A 225 -10.31 10.16 -6.81
C ALA A 225 -9.07 10.26 -7.72
N LEU A 226 -7.88 9.87 -7.22
CA LEU A 226 -6.66 9.82 -8.04
C LEU A 226 -6.80 8.90 -9.26
N ARG A 227 -7.39 7.71 -9.07
CA ARG A 227 -7.65 6.77 -10.18
C ARG A 227 -8.61 7.33 -11.22
N LYS A 228 -9.65 8.05 -10.79
CA LYS A 228 -10.58 8.69 -11.73
C LYS A 228 -9.94 9.87 -12.47
N GLY A 229 -9.13 10.68 -11.80
CA GLY A 229 -8.32 11.69 -12.48
C GLY A 229 -7.33 11.08 -13.48
N TYR A 230 -6.71 9.94 -13.17
CA TYR A 230 -5.91 9.19 -14.14
C TYR A 230 -6.74 8.66 -15.32
N GLY A 231 -7.96 8.18 -15.06
CA GLY A 231 -8.92 7.78 -16.10
C GLY A 231 -9.24 8.91 -17.08
N VAL A 232 -9.35 10.15 -16.59
CA VAL A 232 -9.48 11.34 -17.44
C VAL A 232 -8.26 11.51 -18.34
N LEU A 233 -7.03 11.40 -17.82
CA LEU A 233 -5.81 11.46 -18.65
C LEU A 233 -5.80 10.38 -19.73
N ASP A 234 -6.25 9.17 -19.39
CA ASP A 234 -6.32 8.06 -20.33
C ASP A 234 -7.35 8.29 -21.43
N ALA A 235 -8.55 8.75 -21.06
CA ALA A 235 -9.58 9.13 -22.01
C ALA A 235 -9.13 10.28 -22.93
N VAL A 236 -8.42 11.27 -22.40
CA VAL A 236 -7.89 12.38 -23.21
C VAL A 236 -6.87 11.86 -24.24
N GLU A 237 -5.88 11.08 -23.82
CA GLU A 237 -4.87 10.52 -24.73
C GLU A 237 -5.50 9.64 -25.84
N GLN A 238 -6.48 8.80 -25.47
CA GLN A 238 -7.06 7.83 -26.41
C GLN A 238 -8.16 8.41 -27.31
N HIS A 239 -8.92 9.39 -26.84
CA HIS A 239 -10.15 9.81 -27.51
C HIS A 239 -10.14 11.28 -27.90
N TYR A 240 -9.57 12.17 -27.09
CA TYR A 240 -9.66 13.61 -27.31
C TYR A 240 -8.99 14.03 -28.61
N PHE A 241 -7.69 13.71 -28.77
CA PHE A 241 -6.93 14.10 -29.96
C PHE A 241 -7.34 13.34 -31.23
N GLN A 242 -8.00 12.19 -31.10
CA GLN A 242 -8.52 11.39 -32.21
C GLN A 242 -9.92 11.84 -32.66
N ALA A 243 -10.54 12.80 -31.97
CA ALA A 243 -11.84 13.34 -32.36
C ALA A 243 -11.70 14.19 -33.63
N VAL A 244 -12.57 13.92 -34.62
CA VAL A 244 -12.56 14.60 -35.93
C VAL A 244 -13.04 16.05 -35.81
N VAL A 245 -13.92 16.33 -34.84
CA VAL A 245 -14.49 17.65 -34.60
C VAL A 245 -13.87 18.23 -33.32
N ARG A 246 -12.89 19.12 -33.49
CA ARG A 246 -12.32 19.93 -32.40
C ARG A 246 -12.29 21.39 -32.84
N THR A 247 -12.94 22.26 -32.08
CA THR A 247 -12.87 23.71 -32.26
C THR A 247 -12.03 24.34 -31.14
N PRO A 248 -11.40 25.50 -31.36
CA PRO A 248 -10.71 26.24 -30.31
C PRO A 248 -11.60 26.52 -29.09
N GLU A 249 -12.89 26.78 -29.32
CA GLU A 249 -13.88 27.00 -28.27
C GLU A 249 -14.08 25.74 -27.42
N MET A 250 -14.18 24.57 -28.06
CA MET A 250 -14.28 23.29 -27.35
C MET A 250 -13.01 23.01 -26.53
N ASN A 251 -11.82 23.24 -27.08
CA ASN A 251 -10.58 23.08 -26.33
C ASN A 251 -10.60 23.93 -25.04
N ARG A 252 -11.03 25.19 -25.13
CA ARG A 252 -11.18 26.08 -23.98
C ARG A 252 -12.21 25.56 -22.97
N GLU A 253 -13.35 25.04 -23.42
CA GLU A 253 -14.37 24.49 -22.52
C GLU A 253 -13.86 23.27 -21.73
N PHE A 254 -13.14 22.34 -22.40
CA PHE A 254 -12.53 21.19 -21.75
C PHE A 254 -11.40 21.59 -20.79
N ASP A 255 -10.51 22.50 -21.20
CA ASP A 255 -9.44 23.04 -20.34
C ASP A 255 -10.02 23.72 -19.09
N GLN A 256 -11.04 24.56 -19.25
CA GLN A 256 -11.71 25.22 -18.13
C GLN A 256 -12.33 24.21 -17.16
N GLN A 257 -12.96 23.16 -17.68
CA GLN A 257 -13.54 22.13 -16.83
C GLN A 257 -12.46 21.32 -16.10
N LEU A 258 -11.35 20.97 -16.77
CA LEU A 258 -10.21 20.32 -16.11
C LEU A 258 -9.65 21.18 -14.97
N GLU A 259 -9.46 22.48 -15.20
CA GLU A 259 -8.95 23.40 -14.18
C GLU A 259 -9.91 23.51 -12.97
N LYS A 260 -11.23 23.50 -13.19
CA LYS A 260 -12.22 23.44 -12.12
C LYS A 260 -12.11 22.15 -11.30
N LEU A 261 -12.00 20.99 -11.96
CA LEU A 261 -11.82 19.69 -11.30
C LEU A 261 -10.54 19.66 -10.47
N ILE A 262 -9.43 20.18 -11.01
CA ILE A 262 -8.14 20.24 -10.31
C ILE A 262 -8.22 21.16 -9.08
N LYS A 263 -8.73 22.38 -9.24
CA LYS A 263 -8.89 23.34 -8.14
C LYS A 263 -9.74 22.78 -7.02
N PHE A 264 -10.84 22.11 -7.36
CA PHE A 264 -11.69 21.49 -6.34
C PHE A 264 -11.00 20.34 -5.62
N HIS A 265 -10.25 19.48 -6.33
CA HIS A 265 -9.45 18.43 -5.69
C HIS A 265 -8.37 19.03 -4.76
N GLU A 266 -7.70 20.09 -5.19
CA GLU A 266 -6.71 20.80 -4.38
C GLU A 266 -7.34 21.39 -3.11
N HIS A 267 -8.51 22.02 -3.23
CA HIS A 267 -9.28 22.52 -2.08
C HIS A 267 -9.57 21.38 -1.09
N ILE A 268 -10.07 20.25 -1.57
CA ILE A 268 -10.36 19.09 -0.71
C ILE A 268 -9.10 18.60 0.01
N MET A 269 -7.94 18.53 -0.67
CA MET A 269 -6.68 18.15 -0.04
C MET A 269 -6.25 19.14 1.05
N LEU A 270 -6.40 20.44 0.81
CA LEU A 270 -6.11 21.49 1.80
C LEU A 270 -7.03 21.42 3.03
N LYS A 271 -8.30 21.04 2.85
CA LYS A 271 -9.19 20.73 3.98
C LYS A 271 -8.65 19.54 4.77
N PHE A 272 -8.23 18.44 4.14
CA PHE A 272 -7.67 17.31 4.90
C PHE A 272 -6.40 17.65 5.71
N ASP A 273 -5.70 18.71 5.30
CA ASP A 273 -4.55 19.31 5.99
C ASP A 273 -4.94 20.35 7.06
N ASP A 274 -6.23 20.59 7.30
CA ASP A 274 -6.76 21.60 8.24
C ASP A 274 -6.34 23.04 7.88
N LYS A 275 -6.07 23.29 6.59
CA LYS A 275 -5.67 24.60 6.07
C LYS A 275 -6.85 25.44 5.59
N LEU A 276 -8.00 24.80 5.35
CA LEU A 276 -9.21 25.44 4.84
C LEU A 276 -10.44 24.97 5.62
N LYS A 277 -11.40 25.88 5.81
CA LYS A 277 -12.68 25.59 6.46
C LYS A 277 -13.62 24.80 5.53
N PRO A 278 -14.66 24.15 6.07
CA PRO A 278 -15.74 23.56 5.26
C PRO A 278 -16.38 24.60 4.34
N ASN A 279 -16.64 24.22 3.09
CA ASN A 279 -17.04 25.13 2.01
C ASN A 279 -18.32 24.68 1.28
N ASN A 280 -19.39 24.40 2.02
CA ASN A 280 -20.63 23.82 1.46
C ASN A 280 -21.15 24.56 0.21
N ARG A 281 -21.14 25.90 0.19
CA ARG A 281 -21.61 26.69 -0.96
C ARG A 281 -20.76 26.50 -2.21
N GLU A 282 -19.45 26.49 -2.07
CA GLU A 282 -18.52 26.28 -3.20
C GLU A 282 -18.63 24.85 -3.73
N ALA A 283 -18.86 23.88 -2.85
CA ALA A 283 -19.09 22.49 -3.24
C ALA A 283 -20.41 22.32 -4.04
N GLU A 284 -21.49 22.96 -3.59
CA GLU A 284 -22.78 23.00 -4.32
C GLU A 284 -22.64 23.68 -5.69
N GLU A 285 -21.90 24.79 -5.75
CA GLU A 285 -21.63 25.48 -7.02
C GLU A 285 -20.81 24.61 -7.97
N PHE A 286 -19.75 23.97 -7.48
CA PHE A 286 -18.96 23.02 -8.27
C PHE A 286 -19.80 21.86 -8.81
N GLU A 287 -20.67 21.26 -7.99
CA GLU A 287 -21.56 20.17 -8.40
C GLU A 287 -22.47 20.62 -9.56
N ARG A 288 -23.11 21.79 -9.40
CA ARG A 288 -23.95 22.38 -10.45
C ARG A 288 -23.17 22.62 -11.74
N GLU A 289 -21.97 23.20 -11.65
CA GLU A 289 -21.14 23.47 -12.82
C GLU A 289 -20.68 22.18 -13.53
N ASN A 290 -20.40 21.12 -12.78
CA ASN A 290 -20.03 19.82 -13.33
C ASN A 290 -21.21 19.16 -14.09
N ASP A 291 -22.42 19.26 -13.54
CA ASP A 291 -23.67 18.85 -14.20
C ASP A 291 -23.94 19.66 -15.48
N GLU A 292 -23.80 20.99 -15.41
CA GLU A 292 -23.99 21.89 -16.55
C GLU A 292 -23.00 21.65 -17.68
N PHE A 293 -21.75 21.33 -17.36
CA PHE A 293 -20.75 20.92 -18.36
C PHE A 293 -21.22 19.67 -19.12
N LEU A 294 -21.59 18.60 -18.42
CA LEU A 294 -21.99 17.35 -19.07
C LEU A 294 -23.27 17.54 -19.90
N ARG A 295 -24.26 18.28 -19.38
CA ARG A 295 -25.51 18.59 -20.12
C ARG A 295 -25.23 19.33 -21.43
N ARG A 296 -24.41 20.39 -21.38
CA ARG A 296 -24.01 21.14 -22.59
C ARG A 296 -23.30 20.26 -23.61
N MET A 297 -22.46 19.34 -23.16
CA MET A 297 -21.77 18.39 -24.03
C MET A 297 -22.76 17.40 -24.67
N LEU A 298 -23.70 16.84 -23.92
CA LEU A 298 -24.74 15.95 -24.43
C LEU A 298 -25.63 16.62 -25.46
N ASP A 299 -26.07 17.85 -25.21
CA ASP A 299 -26.87 18.64 -26.17
C ASP A 299 -26.10 18.87 -27.48
N ARG A 300 -24.81 19.19 -27.38
CA ARG A 300 -23.92 19.33 -28.54
C ARG A 300 -23.81 18.01 -29.32
N TYR A 301 -23.62 16.89 -28.63
CA TYR A 301 -23.52 15.57 -29.27
C TYR A 301 -24.81 15.12 -29.95
N ALA A 302 -25.96 15.53 -29.41
CA ALA A 302 -27.25 15.29 -30.05
C ALA A 302 -27.40 16.09 -31.35
N SER A 303 -26.82 17.29 -31.40
CA SER A 303 -26.89 18.19 -32.57
C SER A 303 -25.88 17.83 -33.67
N GLU A 304 -24.68 17.37 -33.32
CA GLU A 304 -23.61 17.00 -34.25
C GLU A 304 -23.45 15.48 -34.33
N ARG A 305 -24.04 14.83 -35.35
CA ARG A 305 -24.06 13.35 -35.42
C ARG A 305 -22.74 12.68 -35.84
N VAL A 306 -21.75 13.43 -36.33
CA VAL A 306 -20.51 12.87 -36.92
C VAL A 306 -19.29 13.37 -36.16
N GLY A 307 -18.44 12.44 -35.69
CA GLY A 307 -17.11 12.76 -35.16
C GLY A 307 -17.03 13.16 -33.68
N VAL A 308 -18.15 13.29 -32.97
CA VAL A 308 -18.20 13.75 -31.57
C VAL A 308 -18.26 12.64 -30.50
N LEU A 309 -18.52 11.39 -30.90
CA LEU A 309 -18.68 10.25 -29.96
C LEU A 309 -17.45 10.00 -29.10
N ARG A 310 -16.25 10.33 -29.59
CA ARG A 310 -15.01 10.21 -28.80
C ARG A 310 -14.96 11.23 -27.66
N LEU A 311 -15.49 12.43 -27.87
CA LEU A 311 -15.52 13.46 -26.85
C LEU A 311 -16.53 13.16 -25.74
N SER A 312 -17.59 12.40 -26.03
CA SER A 312 -18.54 11.97 -24.99
C SER A 312 -17.89 11.06 -23.95
N ILE A 313 -16.93 10.22 -24.35
CA ILE A 313 -16.14 9.39 -23.45
C ILE A 313 -15.31 10.28 -22.51
N VAL A 314 -14.64 11.29 -23.06
CA VAL A 314 -13.83 12.23 -22.27
C VAL A 314 -14.70 13.01 -21.28
N SER A 315 -15.82 13.56 -21.74
CA SER A 315 -16.78 14.29 -20.89
C SER A 315 -17.35 13.41 -19.78
N ALA A 316 -17.64 12.14 -20.06
CA ALA A 316 -18.14 11.19 -19.08
C ALA A 316 -17.09 10.88 -17.99
N GLU A 317 -15.83 10.66 -18.36
CA GLU A 317 -14.76 10.43 -17.38
C GLU A 317 -14.49 11.69 -16.53
N MET A 318 -14.53 12.88 -17.14
CA MET A 318 -14.40 14.15 -16.41
C MET A 318 -15.54 14.34 -15.40
N TYR A 319 -16.78 14.05 -15.82
CA TYR A 319 -17.95 14.11 -14.96
C TYR A 319 -17.85 13.13 -13.79
N GLU A 320 -17.49 11.88 -14.07
CA GLU A 320 -17.33 10.84 -13.05
C GLU A 320 -16.19 11.17 -12.07
N TYR A 321 -15.10 11.78 -12.54
CA TYR A 321 -14.05 12.30 -11.67
C TYR A 321 -14.60 13.39 -10.74
N GLY A 322 -15.34 14.37 -11.27
CA GLY A 322 -16.02 15.39 -10.47
C GLY A 322 -16.95 14.80 -9.41
N HIS A 323 -17.74 13.78 -9.76
CA HIS A 323 -18.62 13.09 -8.81
C HIS A 323 -17.84 12.36 -7.70
N GLN A 324 -16.67 11.78 -8.00
CA GLN A 324 -15.83 11.20 -6.95
C GLN A 324 -15.18 12.24 -6.05
N LEU A 325 -14.88 13.44 -6.57
CA LEU A 325 -14.39 14.56 -5.77
C LEU A 325 -15.46 15.07 -4.81
N GLU A 326 -16.71 15.17 -5.25
CA GLU A 326 -17.85 15.55 -4.42
C GLU A 326 -18.04 14.58 -3.23
N ARG A 327 -17.96 13.26 -3.48
CA ARG A 327 -17.97 12.26 -2.41
C ARG A 327 -16.78 12.41 -1.45
N LEU A 328 -15.60 12.73 -1.98
CA LEU A 328 -14.41 12.95 -1.15
C LEU A 328 -14.54 14.23 -0.31
N ASN A 329 -15.17 15.26 -0.87
CA ASN A 329 -15.45 16.53 -0.20
C ASN A 329 -16.32 16.33 1.04
N ARG A 330 -17.44 15.60 0.90
CA ARG A 330 -18.34 15.27 2.02
C ARG A 330 -17.58 14.58 3.16
N LEU A 331 -16.63 13.69 2.84
CA LEU A 331 -15.80 13.04 3.85
C LEU A 331 -14.83 14.00 4.56
N ALA A 332 -14.32 15.02 3.87
CA ALA A 332 -13.47 16.05 4.44
C ALA A 332 -14.25 16.94 5.43
N ASP A 333 -15.46 17.35 5.08
CA ASP A 333 -16.30 18.23 5.89
C ASP A 333 -16.76 17.55 7.18
N HIS A 334 -17.08 16.26 7.12
CA HIS A 334 -17.38 15.48 8.32
C HIS A 334 -16.18 15.40 9.28
N ARG A 335 -14.93 15.48 8.80
CA ARG A 335 -13.73 15.41 9.67
C ARG A 335 -13.58 16.66 10.52
N HIS A 336 -13.91 17.84 9.98
CA HIS A 336 -13.85 19.12 10.70
C HIS A 336 -14.89 19.18 11.82
N THR A 337 -16.11 18.76 11.52
CA THR A 337 -17.22 18.73 12.50
C THR A 337 -16.98 17.80 13.69
N ALA A 338 -16.06 16.84 13.58
CA ALA A 338 -15.70 15.94 14.68
C ALA A 338 -14.45 16.39 15.48
N GLY A 339 -13.76 17.45 15.04
CA GLY A 339 -12.62 18.05 15.75
C GLY A 339 -13.02 19.20 16.69
N ASP A 340 -14.16 19.82 16.44
CA ASP A 340 -14.73 20.93 17.23
C ASP A 340 -15.68 20.47 18.36
N SER A 341 -15.75 19.15 18.61
CA SER A 341 -16.57 18.50 19.64
C SER A 341 -15.70 17.55 20.46
#